data_AF-A0A945S9M2-F1
#
_entry.id   AF-A0A945S9M2-F1
#
_cell.length_a   1.000
_cell.length_b   1.000
_cell.length_c   1.000
_cell.angle_alpha   90.00
_cell.angle_beta   90.00
_cell.angle_gamma   90.00
#
_symmetry.space_group_name_H-M   'P 1'
#
loop_
_entity.id
_entity.type
_entity.pdbx_description
1 polymer ?
#
loop_
_entity_poly.entity_id
_entity_poly.type
_entity_poly.pdbx_seq_one_letter_code
_entity_poly.pdbx_strand_id
1 'polypeptide(L)'
;MNLLTHTKPKSSCPSLSLPAGIDCPACELSIRLAKEAGKAAICERCYAQKGRYVFRQVKENQRARSKWWHETDPIDRAIILADAVKREGAPQYFRCYDSGDLDLSAIGTWHKFAELLPGTKIWIPTRTWLLTEFLPGLRALNDHPQIVVRPSTVAFDDPPVSITGLAGGHAAHWHEPIKATYPCPGNCANCRICWDRPDLSISFKRR
;
A
#
# COMPACT_ATOMS: atom_id res chain seq x y z
N MET A 1 22.22 1.74 0.26
CA MET A 1 21.10 0.97 -0.36
C MET A 1 20.05 1.96 -0.84
N ASN A 2 19.46 1.76 -2.03
CA ASN A 2 18.33 2.60 -2.47
C ASN A 2 17.02 2.11 -1.81
N LEU A 3 16.44 2.95 -0.96
CA LEU A 3 15.20 2.67 -0.23
C LEU A 3 13.97 2.91 -1.09
N LEU A 4 14.04 3.89 -1.99
CA LEU A 4 12.89 4.36 -2.75
C LEU A 4 12.77 3.63 -4.08
N THR A 5 11.53 3.48 -4.51
CA THR A 5 11.17 2.80 -5.74
C THR A 5 10.16 3.63 -6.53
N HIS A 6 10.31 3.58 -7.85
CA HIS A 6 9.49 4.35 -8.79
C HIS A 6 8.91 3.39 -9.83
N THR A 7 7.75 2.82 -9.55
CA THR A 7 7.16 1.81 -10.42
C THR A 7 6.21 2.42 -11.43
N LYS A 8 6.48 2.21 -12.73
CA LYS A 8 5.57 2.65 -13.81
C LYS A 8 4.24 1.88 -13.74
N PRO A 9 3.10 2.53 -14.04
CA PRO A 9 2.91 3.93 -14.45
C PRO A 9 2.73 4.90 -13.27
N LYS A 10 3.14 4.52 -12.06
CA LYS A 10 3.02 5.30 -10.83
C LYS A 10 4.34 5.98 -10.41
N SER A 11 5.29 6.12 -11.33
CA SER A 11 6.65 6.58 -11.05
C SER A 11 6.75 8.04 -10.57
N SER A 12 5.67 8.80 -10.59
CA SER A 12 5.59 10.16 -10.02
C SER A 12 5.35 10.16 -8.50
N CYS A 13 5.19 8.99 -7.89
CA CYS A 13 4.96 8.82 -6.46
C CYS A 13 5.93 7.75 -5.95
N PRO A 14 7.03 8.13 -5.26
CA PRO A 14 7.93 7.14 -4.71
C PRO A 14 7.23 6.25 -3.69
N SER A 15 7.81 5.07 -3.52
CA SER A 15 7.32 4.05 -2.61
C SER A 15 8.43 3.21 -2.00
N LEU A 16 8.13 2.54 -0.89
CA LEU A 16 8.96 1.44 -0.39
C LEU A 16 8.51 0.12 -1.04
N SER A 17 9.47 -0.72 -1.41
CA SER A 17 9.17 -2.01 -2.06
C SER A 17 9.70 -3.18 -1.26
N LEU A 18 8.80 -3.92 -0.62
CA LEU A 18 9.11 -5.11 0.15
C LEU A 18 8.64 -6.39 -0.57
N PRO A 19 9.27 -7.54 -0.31
CA PRO A 19 8.86 -8.86 -0.79
C PRO A 19 7.36 -9.17 -0.61
N ALA A 20 6.62 -9.25 -1.71
CA ALA A 20 5.20 -9.62 -1.66
C ALA A 20 4.99 -11.06 -1.18
N GLY A 21 4.06 -11.26 -0.26
CA GLY A 21 3.76 -12.56 0.36
C GLY A 21 4.63 -12.89 1.56
N ILE A 22 5.89 -12.46 1.59
CA ILE A 22 6.77 -12.60 2.76
C ILE A 22 6.48 -11.46 3.74
N ASP A 23 6.54 -10.21 3.27
CA ASP A 23 6.25 -9.01 4.05
C ASP A 23 4.78 -8.60 3.89
N CYS A 24 3.86 -9.56 3.98
CA CYS A 24 2.42 -9.33 3.86
C CYS A 24 1.66 -10.18 4.88
N PRO A 25 1.54 -9.75 6.14
CA PRO A 25 1.00 -10.58 7.22
C PRO A 25 -0.40 -11.13 6.96
N ALA A 26 -1.27 -10.36 6.29
CA ALA A 26 -2.64 -10.77 5.98
C ALA A 26 -2.78 -11.57 4.67
N CYS A 27 -1.67 -11.92 3.99
CA CYS A 27 -1.70 -12.53 2.66
C CYS A 27 -2.41 -13.89 2.67
N GLU A 28 -2.01 -14.79 3.57
CA GLU A 28 -2.56 -16.14 3.65
C GLU A 28 -4.05 -16.12 4.02
N LEU A 29 -4.41 -15.34 5.04
CA LEU A 29 -5.81 -15.15 5.44
C LEU A 29 -6.65 -14.57 4.30
N SER A 30 -6.13 -13.57 3.59
CA SER A 30 -6.81 -13.00 2.42
C SER A 30 -7.05 -14.02 1.31
N ILE A 31 -6.12 -14.97 1.09
CA ILE A 31 -6.29 -16.04 0.10
C ILE A 31 -7.37 -17.00 0.56
N ARG A 32 -7.30 -17.44 1.82
CA ARG A 32 -8.26 -18.38 2.40
C ARG A 32 -9.70 -17.85 2.32
N LEU A 33 -9.93 -16.62 2.79
CA LEU A 33 -11.27 -16.00 2.79
C LEU A 33 -11.87 -15.87 1.38
N ALA A 34 -11.04 -15.48 0.40
CA ALA A 34 -11.50 -15.39 -0.98
C ALA A 34 -11.87 -16.78 -1.55
N LYS A 35 -11.07 -17.81 -1.25
CA LYS A 35 -11.32 -19.18 -1.70
C LYS A 35 -12.56 -19.80 -1.04
N GLU A 36 -12.74 -19.60 0.27
CA GLU A 36 -13.94 -20.04 1.00
C GLU A 36 -15.22 -19.43 0.42
N ALA A 37 -15.14 -18.20 -0.08
CA ALA A 37 -16.23 -17.53 -0.78
C ALA A 37 -16.38 -17.95 -2.26
N GLY A 38 -15.58 -18.89 -2.77
CA GLY A 38 -15.59 -19.33 -4.17
C GLY A 38 -15.05 -18.30 -5.16
N LYS A 39 -14.19 -17.36 -4.71
CA LYS A 39 -13.71 -16.22 -5.50
C LYS A 39 -12.22 -16.27 -5.79
N ALA A 40 -11.80 -15.50 -6.80
CA ALA A 40 -10.40 -15.34 -7.16
C ALA A 40 -9.68 -14.38 -6.19
N ALA A 41 -8.75 -14.92 -5.39
CA ALA A 41 -7.95 -14.14 -4.45
C ALA A 41 -6.98 -13.17 -5.15
N ILE A 42 -6.90 -11.92 -4.67
CA ILE A 42 -5.96 -10.94 -5.21
C ILE A 42 -4.52 -11.31 -4.89
N CYS A 43 -4.25 -11.73 -3.66
CA CYS A 43 -2.90 -12.09 -3.20
C CYS A 43 -2.33 -13.31 -3.94
N GLU A 44 -3.16 -14.30 -4.32
CA GLU A 44 -2.73 -15.45 -5.13
C GLU A 44 -2.29 -15.04 -6.54
N ARG A 45 -2.86 -13.95 -7.07
CA ARG A 45 -2.53 -13.42 -8.40
C ARG A 45 -1.88 -12.05 -8.33
N CYS A 46 -1.12 -11.79 -7.26
CA CYS A 46 -0.54 -10.48 -6.96
C CYS A 46 0.30 -9.94 -8.13
N TYR A 47 0.16 -8.66 -8.46
CA TYR A 47 0.96 -8.05 -9.53
C TYR A 47 2.45 -7.99 -9.15
N ALA A 48 2.76 -7.92 -7.85
CA ALA A 48 4.13 -7.86 -7.33
C ALA A 48 4.84 -9.24 -7.33
N GLN A 49 4.21 -10.26 -7.91
CA GLN A 49 4.82 -11.56 -8.19
C GLN A 49 4.97 -11.80 -9.70
N LYS A 50 4.79 -10.76 -10.53
CA LYS A 50 4.83 -10.84 -12.00
C LYS A 50 5.68 -9.71 -12.60
N GLY A 51 5.93 -9.78 -13.90
CA GLY A 51 6.66 -8.74 -14.64
C GLY A 51 8.04 -8.48 -14.05
N ARG A 52 8.43 -7.21 -13.89
CA ARG A 52 9.75 -6.83 -13.35
C ARG A 52 10.03 -7.37 -11.94
N TYR A 53 9.00 -7.62 -11.13
CA TYR A 53 9.18 -8.15 -9.77
C TYR A 53 9.75 -9.56 -9.73
N VAL A 54 9.72 -10.32 -10.84
CA VAL A 54 10.31 -11.66 -10.87
C VAL A 54 11.82 -11.64 -11.14
N PHE A 55 12.37 -10.51 -11.59
CA PHE A 55 13.78 -10.37 -11.93
C PHE A 55 14.65 -10.49 -10.68
N ARG A 56 15.75 -11.24 -10.81
CA ARG A 56 16.67 -11.54 -9.69
C ARG A 56 17.10 -10.27 -8.93
N GLN A 57 17.54 -9.25 -9.65
CA GLN A 57 18.00 -7.99 -9.05
C GLN A 57 16.90 -7.27 -8.27
N VAL A 58 15.64 -7.32 -8.74
CA VAL A 58 14.52 -6.69 -8.03
C VAL A 58 14.25 -7.44 -6.73
N LYS A 59 14.23 -8.78 -6.77
CA LYS A 59 14.07 -9.62 -5.57
C LYS A 59 15.20 -9.42 -4.56
N GLU A 60 16.44 -9.32 -5.02
CA GLU A 60 17.60 -9.07 -4.15
C GLU A 60 17.50 -7.71 -3.46
N ASN A 61 17.14 -6.66 -4.20
CA ASN A 61 16.92 -5.34 -3.62
C ASN A 61 15.74 -5.32 -2.63
N GLN A 62 14.66 -6.04 -2.94
CA GLN A 62 13.53 -6.21 -2.03
C GLN A 62 13.95 -6.93 -0.74
N ARG A 63 14.72 -8.01 -0.83
CA ARG A 63 15.25 -8.71 0.34
C ARG A 63 16.18 -7.85 1.17
N ALA A 64 17.05 -7.06 0.53
CA ALA A 64 17.91 -6.11 1.24
C ALA A 64 17.10 -5.05 2.00
N ARG A 65 16.05 -4.51 1.38
CA ARG A 65 15.13 -3.57 2.06
C ARG A 65 14.32 -4.23 3.17
N SER A 66 13.86 -5.47 2.99
CA SER A 66 13.17 -6.25 4.02
C SER A 66 14.08 -6.51 5.23
N LYS A 67 15.32 -6.93 4.98
CA LYS A 67 16.33 -7.11 6.04
C LYS A 67 16.56 -5.80 6.80
N TRP A 68 16.83 -4.71 6.09
CA TRP A 68 16.99 -3.38 6.71
C TRP A 68 15.75 -2.98 7.50
N TRP A 69 14.56 -3.18 6.94
CA TRP A 69 13.31 -2.85 7.58
C TRP A 69 13.19 -3.59 8.91
N HIS A 70 13.37 -4.90 8.94
CA HIS A 70 13.21 -5.69 10.18
C HIS A 70 14.34 -5.51 11.21
N GLU A 71 15.55 -5.14 10.78
CA GLU A 71 16.70 -4.94 11.67
C GLU A 71 16.85 -3.50 12.19
N THR A 72 16.12 -2.53 11.64
CA THR A 72 16.20 -1.12 12.03
C THR A 72 15.10 -0.78 13.03
N ASP A 73 15.37 0.08 14.02
CA ASP A 73 14.35 0.59 14.94
C ASP A 73 13.23 1.33 14.16
N PRO A 74 11.95 1.18 14.53
CA PRO A 74 10.84 1.82 13.81
C PRO A 74 10.95 3.34 13.65
N ILE A 75 11.53 4.06 14.62
CA ILE A 75 11.71 5.51 14.54
C ILE A 75 12.86 5.86 13.61
N ASP A 76 13.96 5.10 13.67
CA ASP A 76 15.08 5.28 12.74
C ASP A 76 14.68 4.98 11.29
N ARG A 77 13.82 3.97 11.06
CA ARG A 77 13.23 3.74 9.72
C ARG A 77 12.56 5.00 9.18
N ALA A 78 11.77 5.67 10.02
CA ALA A 78 11.02 6.86 9.63
C ALA A 78 11.98 8.01 9.29
N ILE A 79 13.00 8.23 10.11
CA ILE A 79 14.00 9.29 9.91
C ILE A 79 14.79 9.06 8.62
N ILE A 80 15.33 7.84 8.44
CA ILE A 80 16.16 7.49 7.28
C ILE A 80 15.33 7.54 5.99
N LEU A 81 14.09 7.04 6.02
CA LEU A 81 13.20 7.07 4.86
C LEU A 81 12.78 8.50 4.51
N ALA A 82 12.47 9.33 5.51
CA ALA A 82 12.13 10.73 5.29
C ALA A 82 13.30 11.53 4.71
N ASP A 83 14.53 11.27 5.17
CA ASP A 83 15.74 11.86 4.58
C ASP A 83 15.93 11.45 3.11
N ALA A 84 15.70 10.16 2.78
CA ALA A 84 15.71 9.71 1.38
C ALA A 84 14.69 10.47 0.52
N VAL A 85 13.47 10.68 1.02
CA VAL A 85 12.42 11.42 0.31
C VAL A 85 12.75 12.91 0.18
N LYS A 86 13.35 13.53 1.19
CA LYS A 86 13.82 14.93 1.13
C LYS A 86 14.90 15.12 0.07
N ARG A 87 15.85 14.18 -0.05
CA ARG A 87 16.88 14.20 -1.10
C ARG A 87 16.33 14.08 -2.52
N GLU A 88 15.16 13.47 -2.68
CA GLU A 88 14.42 13.44 -3.96
C GLU A 88 13.52 14.67 -4.19
N GLY A 89 13.68 15.73 -3.38
CA GLY A 89 12.94 16.99 -3.53
C GLY A 89 11.60 17.02 -2.81
N ALA A 90 11.38 16.15 -1.82
CA ALA A 90 10.17 16.12 -0.99
C ALA A 90 8.87 16.09 -1.82
N PRO A 91 8.65 15.04 -2.64
CA PRO A 91 7.50 14.92 -3.51
C PRO A 91 6.19 15.02 -2.73
N GLN A 92 5.21 15.76 -3.28
CA GLN A 92 3.90 15.98 -2.66
C GLN A 92 3.11 14.69 -2.38
N TYR A 93 3.42 13.58 -3.06
CA TYR A 93 2.68 12.32 -2.91
C TYR A 93 3.62 11.15 -2.74
N PHE A 94 3.41 10.41 -1.65
CA PHE A 94 4.13 9.19 -1.34
C PHE A 94 3.15 8.01 -1.29
N ARG A 95 3.52 6.89 -1.90
CA ARG A 95 2.80 5.63 -1.77
C ARG A 95 3.58 4.74 -0.82
N CYS A 96 3.03 4.48 0.35
CA CYS A 96 3.65 3.70 1.42
C CYS A 96 4.38 2.44 0.90
N TYR A 97 3.63 1.51 0.30
CA TYR A 97 4.19 0.32 -0.34
C TYR A 97 3.75 0.18 -1.80
N ASP A 98 4.68 -0.13 -2.70
CA ASP A 98 4.34 -0.70 -4.01
C ASP A 98 4.29 -2.24 -4.02
N SER A 99 4.86 -2.88 -3.00
CA SER A 99 4.76 -4.30 -2.71
C SER A 99 5.13 -4.52 -1.25
N GLY A 100 4.61 -5.58 -0.65
CA GLY A 100 4.56 -5.70 0.80
C GLY A 100 3.28 -5.08 1.36
N ASP A 101 3.12 -5.20 2.68
CA ASP A 101 2.06 -4.60 3.47
C ASP A 101 2.61 -4.28 4.87
N LEU A 102 1.78 -3.68 5.72
CA LEU A 102 2.17 -3.29 7.07
C LEU A 102 2.50 -4.50 7.96
N ASP A 103 3.54 -4.37 8.77
CA ASP A 103 3.67 -5.11 10.04
C ASP A 103 3.29 -4.19 11.22
N LEU A 104 3.17 -4.74 12.43
CA LEU A 104 2.74 -3.96 13.60
C LEU A 104 3.71 -2.82 13.94
N SER A 105 5.01 -3.03 13.74
CA SER A 105 6.03 -2.01 14.02
C SER A 105 5.98 -0.84 13.02
N ALA A 106 5.42 -1.07 11.83
CA ALA A 106 5.25 -0.05 10.79
C ALA A 106 4.33 1.10 11.21
N ILE A 107 3.40 0.90 12.15
CA ILE A 107 2.45 1.94 12.58
C ILE A 107 3.18 3.17 13.11
N GLY A 108 4.12 2.97 14.05
CA GLY A 108 4.93 4.06 14.60
C GLY A 108 5.84 4.70 13.54
N THR A 109 6.41 3.88 12.65
CA THR A 109 7.23 4.35 11.54
C THR A 109 6.47 5.32 10.63
N TRP A 110 5.27 4.95 10.16
CA TRP A 110 4.53 5.78 9.21
C TRP A 110 3.93 7.02 9.84
N HIS A 111 3.53 6.95 11.12
CA HIS A 111 3.12 8.15 11.87
C HIS A 111 4.28 9.15 11.95
N LYS A 112 5.46 8.69 12.40
CA LYS A 112 6.64 9.56 12.49
C LYS A 112 7.10 10.08 11.13
N PHE A 113 7.03 9.25 10.10
CA PHE A 113 7.40 9.63 8.74
C PHE A 113 6.53 10.78 8.22
N ALA A 114 5.23 10.78 8.53
CA ALA A 114 4.33 11.88 8.18
C ALA A 114 4.68 13.19 8.90
N GLU A 115 4.97 13.14 10.20
CA GLU A 115 5.43 14.32 10.96
C GLU A 115 6.69 14.96 10.35
N LEU A 116 7.61 14.14 9.83
CA LEU A 116 8.87 14.59 9.25
C LEU A 116 8.73 15.19 7.85
N LEU A 117 7.56 15.02 7.20
CA LEU A 117 7.28 15.41 5.82
C LEU A 117 5.94 16.12 5.68
N PRO A 118 5.73 17.28 6.33
CA PRO A 118 4.40 17.88 6.46
C PRO A 118 3.74 18.32 5.13
N GLY A 119 4.52 18.43 4.04
CA GLY A 119 4.01 18.73 2.70
C GLY A 119 3.67 17.50 1.85
N THR A 120 3.88 16.29 2.36
CA THR A 120 3.71 15.04 1.61
C THR A 120 2.43 14.32 2.04
N LYS A 121 1.52 14.08 1.09
CA LYS A 121 0.38 13.18 1.31
C LYS A 121 0.83 11.74 1.16
N ILE A 122 0.48 10.92 2.14
CA ILE A 122 0.87 9.51 2.24
C ILE A 122 -0.34 8.64 2.01
N TRP A 123 -0.27 7.73 1.04
CA TRP A 123 -1.30 6.75 0.79
C TRP A 123 -0.84 5.35 1.21
N ILE A 124 -1.65 4.70 2.05
CA ILE A 124 -1.41 3.35 2.56
C ILE A 124 -2.52 2.40 2.09
N PRO A 125 -2.36 1.69 0.97
CA PRO A 125 -3.24 0.58 0.62
C PRO A 125 -2.86 -0.65 1.44
N THR A 126 -3.83 -1.27 2.12
CA THR A 126 -3.53 -2.40 3.02
C THR A 126 -4.64 -3.44 3.08
N ARG A 127 -4.28 -4.70 3.32
CA ARG A 127 -5.20 -5.79 3.73
C ARG A 127 -5.03 -6.18 5.19
N THR A 128 -4.13 -5.55 5.94
CA THR A 128 -3.90 -5.89 7.36
C THR A 128 -5.08 -5.54 8.25
N TRP A 129 -6.07 -4.80 7.75
CA TRP A 129 -7.38 -4.64 8.42
C TRP A 129 -8.09 -5.98 8.68
N LEU A 130 -7.73 -7.07 7.98
CA LEU A 130 -8.19 -8.43 8.27
C LEU A 130 -7.70 -8.94 9.63
N LEU A 131 -6.60 -8.38 10.14
CA LEU A 131 -5.96 -8.73 11.40
C LEU A 131 -6.37 -7.69 12.44
N THR A 132 -7.20 -8.09 13.39
CA THR A 132 -7.88 -7.18 14.33
C THR A 132 -6.93 -6.29 15.13
N GLU A 133 -5.74 -6.80 15.44
CA GLU A 133 -4.67 -6.11 16.17
C GLU A 133 -4.11 -4.90 15.42
N PHE A 134 -4.28 -4.82 14.09
CA PHE A 134 -3.86 -3.67 13.30
C PHE A 134 -4.87 -2.52 13.34
N LEU A 135 -6.16 -2.79 13.57
CA LEU A 135 -7.23 -1.78 13.44
C LEU A 135 -7.01 -0.52 14.27
N PRO A 136 -6.58 -0.58 15.55
CA PRO A 136 -6.28 0.63 16.31
C PRO A 136 -5.19 1.49 15.66
N GLY A 137 -4.10 0.86 15.21
CA GLY A 137 -3.00 1.55 14.54
C GLY A 137 -3.37 2.11 13.17
N LEU A 138 -4.16 1.37 12.39
CA LEU A 138 -4.65 1.84 11.09
C LEU A 138 -5.56 3.07 11.22
N ARG A 139 -6.40 3.10 12.26
CA ARG A 139 -7.24 4.27 12.56
C ARG A 139 -6.41 5.46 13.00
N ALA A 140 -5.46 5.26 13.92
CA ALA A 140 -4.55 6.31 14.35
C ALA A 140 -3.71 6.89 13.19
N LEU A 141 -3.27 6.03 12.25
CA LEU A 141 -2.65 6.49 11.01
C LEU A 141 -3.63 7.31 10.17
N ASN A 142 -4.85 6.84 9.96
CA ASN A 142 -5.85 7.53 9.13
C ASN A 142 -6.36 8.84 9.74
N ASP A 143 -6.28 9.00 11.06
CA ASP A 143 -6.62 10.25 11.76
C ASP A 143 -5.56 11.34 11.53
N HIS A 144 -4.35 10.98 11.08
CA HIS A 144 -3.31 11.95 10.75
C HIS A 144 -3.64 12.67 9.42
N PRO A 145 -3.60 14.02 9.35
CA PRO A 145 -4.14 14.81 8.23
C PRO A 145 -3.46 14.57 6.87
N GLN A 146 -2.26 14.00 6.86
CA GLN A 146 -1.52 13.67 5.63
C GLN A 146 -1.65 12.21 5.20
N ILE A 147 -2.18 11.33 6.05
CA ILE A 147 -2.19 9.91 5.79
C ILE A 147 -3.59 9.48 5.38
N VAL A 148 -3.67 8.71 4.30
CA VAL A 148 -4.90 8.11 3.81
C VAL A 148 -4.73 6.60 3.81
N VAL A 149 -5.34 5.93 4.79
CA VAL A 149 -5.31 4.47 4.92
C VAL A 149 -6.54 3.88 4.25
N ARG A 150 -6.34 3.07 3.23
CA ARG A 150 -7.43 2.50 2.43
C ARG A 150 -7.45 0.98 2.53
N PRO A 151 -8.54 0.39 3.05
CA PRO A 151 -8.68 -1.05 3.11
C PRO A 151 -8.87 -1.61 1.70
N SER A 152 -8.04 -2.57 1.31
CA SER A 152 -8.12 -3.25 0.02
C SER A 152 -8.96 -4.51 0.13
N THR A 153 -9.82 -4.77 -0.86
CA THR A 153 -10.60 -6.01 -0.95
C THR A 153 -9.70 -7.23 -1.12
N VAL A 154 -10.19 -8.40 -0.70
CA VAL A 154 -9.44 -9.66 -0.75
C VAL A 154 -9.56 -10.40 -2.07
N ALA A 155 -10.68 -10.25 -2.77
CA ALA A 155 -10.98 -10.91 -4.03
C ALA A 155 -11.19 -9.91 -5.18
N PHE A 156 -10.96 -10.38 -6.41
CA PHE A 156 -11.33 -9.63 -7.60
C PHE A 156 -12.86 -9.55 -7.74
N ASP A 157 -13.33 -8.48 -8.37
CA ASP A 157 -14.76 -8.22 -8.68
C ASP A 157 -15.67 -8.00 -7.45
N ASP A 158 -15.07 -8.01 -6.25
CA ASP A 158 -15.74 -7.61 -5.01
C ASP A 158 -15.85 -6.09 -4.89
N PRO A 159 -16.96 -5.57 -4.31
CA PRO A 159 -17.09 -4.16 -4.03
C PRO A 159 -16.03 -3.72 -3.01
N PRO A 160 -15.57 -2.45 -3.07
CA PRO A 160 -14.67 -1.90 -2.06
C PRO A 160 -15.19 -2.13 -0.63
N VAL A 161 -14.30 -2.54 0.26
CA VAL A 161 -14.62 -2.73 1.68
C VAL A 161 -14.75 -1.38 2.39
N SER A 162 -15.70 -1.31 3.32
CA SER A 162 -15.89 -0.17 4.21
C SER A 162 -15.56 -0.59 5.64
N ILE A 163 -14.60 0.08 6.26
CA ILE A 163 -14.14 -0.18 7.62
C ILE A 163 -14.23 1.12 8.40
N THR A 164 -14.99 1.12 9.49
CA THR A 164 -15.18 2.31 10.33
C THR A 164 -13.84 2.88 10.81
N GLY A 165 -13.63 4.17 10.56
CA GLY A 165 -12.42 4.91 10.90
C GLY A 165 -11.32 4.88 9.83
N LEU A 166 -11.53 4.22 8.69
CA LEU A 166 -10.60 4.23 7.54
C LEU A 166 -11.22 4.95 6.34
N ALA A 167 -10.37 5.34 5.38
CA ALA A 167 -10.82 5.94 4.12
C ALA A 167 -11.53 4.91 3.21
N GLY A 168 -12.17 5.40 2.14
CA GLY A 168 -12.87 4.56 1.16
C GLY A 168 -11.97 3.46 0.58
N GLY A 169 -12.49 2.24 0.54
CA GLY A 169 -11.69 1.06 0.17
C GLY A 169 -11.25 1.01 -1.30
N HIS A 170 -10.37 0.04 -1.58
CA HIS A 170 -9.94 -0.34 -2.92
C HIS A 170 -10.52 -1.65 -3.37
N ALA A 171 -10.97 -1.70 -4.61
CA ALA A 171 -11.27 -2.93 -5.33
C ALA A 171 -10.38 -3.09 -6.56
N ALA A 172 -10.16 -4.33 -6.97
CA ALA A 172 -9.63 -4.66 -8.29
C ALA A 172 -10.67 -5.52 -9.02
N HIS A 173 -10.91 -5.24 -10.29
CA HIS A 173 -11.93 -5.94 -11.07
C HIS A 173 -11.40 -6.34 -12.45
N TRP A 174 -11.95 -7.41 -12.98
CA TRP A 174 -11.84 -7.87 -14.35
C TRP A 174 -13.07 -7.47 -15.16
N HIS A 175 -14.24 -7.58 -14.53
CA HIS A 175 -15.53 -7.51 -15.18
C HIS A 175 -16.28 -6.23 -14.78
N GLU A 176 -17.15 -5.76 -15.68
CA GLU A 176 -18.16 -4.76 -15.40
C GLU A 176 -19.42 -5.41 -14.81
N PRO A 177 -20.26 -4.68 -14.06
CA PRO A 177 -20.12 -3.26 -13.71
C PRO A 177 -19.15 -3.03 -12.54
N ILE A 178 -18.40 -1.94 -12.61
CA ILE A 178 -17.60 -1.41 -11.50
C ILE A 178 -18.49 -1.05 -10.31
N LYS A 179 -18.19 -1.63 -9.14
CA LYS A 179 -18.92 -1.40 -7.88
C LYS A 179 -18.30 -0.34 -6.96
N ALA A 180 -17.40 0.48 -7.48
CA ALA A 180 -16.73 1.54 -6.75
C ALA A 180 -17.19 2.92 -7.22
N THR A 181 -17.03 3.93 -6.37
CA THR A 181 -17.43 5.31 -6.67
C THR A 181 -16.56 5.92 -7.77
N TYR A 182 -15.27 5.58 -7.83
CA TYR A 182 -14.34 6.11 -8.83
C TYR A 182 -13.52 5.02 -9.52
N PRO A 183 -13.60 4.88 -10.87
CA PRO A 183 -12.74 4.00 -11.63
C PRO A 183 -11.38 4.68 -11.89
N CYS A 184 -10.35 4.25 -11.15
CA CYS A 184 -9.01 4.83 -11.29
C CYS A 184 -8.29 4.34 -12.55
N PRO A 185 -7.70 5.24 -13.35
CA PRO A 185 -6.96 4.86 -14.56
C PRO A 185 -5.65 4.10 -14.25
N GLY A 186 -5.22 4.08 -12.98
CA GLY A 186 -4.02 3.41 -12.52
C GLY A 186 -2.71 4.12 -12.86
N ASN A 187 -2.77 5.32 -13.45
CA ASN A 187 -1.65 6.16 -13.87
C ASN A 187 -1.51 7.39 -12.96
N CYS A 188 -0.39 7.50 -12.26
CA CYS A 188 -0.12 8.64 -11.36
C CYS A 188 0.51 9.83 -12.11
N ALA A 189 0.70 9.82 -13.42
CA ALA A 189 0.98 11.10 -14.09
C ALA A 189 -0.22 12.07 -13.98
N ASN A 190 -1.45 11.54 -14.03
CA ASN A 190 -2.65 12.35 -14.26
C ASN A 190 -3.77 12.15 -13.20
N CYS A 191 -3.60 11.26 -12.22
CA CYS A 191 -4.63 10.99 -11.21
C CYS A 191 -4.03 10.84 -9.80
N ARG A 192 -4.67 11.50 -8.81
CA ARG A 192 -4.29 11.51 -7.38
C ARG A 192 -5.42 11.17 -6.42
N ILE A 193 -6.56 10.70 -6.91
CA ILE A 193 -7.75 10.42 -6.09
C ILE A 193 -7.49 9.46 -4.92
N CYS A 194 -6.54 8.53 -5.03
CA CYS A 194 -6.12 7.70 -3.91
C CYS A 194 -5.67 8.50 -2.67
N TRP A 195 -5.08 9.68 -2.86
CA TRP A 195 -4.64 10.60 -1.81
C TRP A 195 -5.67 11.69 -1.55
N ASP A 196 -6.25 12.26 -2.60
CA ASP A 196 -7.00 13.52 -2.49
C ASP A 196 -8.46 13.37 -2.08
N ARG A 197 -9.04 12.18 -2.29
CA ARG A 197 -10.47 11.93 -2.09
C ARG A 197 -10.71 10.75 -1.15
N PRO A 198 -10.31 10.86 0.13
CA PRO A 198 -10.43 9.76 1.10
C PRO A 198 -11.87 9.29 1.31
N ASP A 199 -12.86 10.11 0.99
CA ASP A 199 -14.29 9.81 1.02
C ASP A 199 -14.73 8.81 -0.07
N LEU A 200 -14.02 8.75 -1.21
CA LEU A 200 -14.43 7.93 -2.35
C LEU A 200 -13.88 6.52 -2.25
N SER A 201 -14.70 5.52 -2.58
CA SER A 201 -14.22 4.17 -2.88
C SER A 201 -13.66 4.12 -4.31
N ILE A 202 -12.59 3.34 -4.51
CA ILE A 202 -11.83 3.35 -5.77
C ILE A 202 -11.71 1.93 -6.32
N SER A 203 -11.87 1.77 -7.64
CA SER A 203 -11.56 0.52 -8.31
C SER A 203 -10.40 0.66 -9.29
N PHE A 204 -9.67 -0.44 -9.49
CA PHE A 204 -8.66 -0.57 -10.53
C PHE A 204 -9.04 -1.70 -11.48
N LYS A 205 -9.10 -1.39 -12.77
CA LYS A 205 -9.25 -2.42 -13.80
C LYS A 205 -7.95 -3.20 -13.90
N ARG A 206 -8.01 -4.51 -13.72
CA ARG A 206 -6.87 -5.38 -13.97
C ARG A 206 -6.65 -5.50 -15.48
N ARG A 207 -5.41 -5.26 -15.91
CA ARG A 207 -4.95 -5.42 -17.29
C ARG A 207 -4.16 -6.71 -17.43
#